data_AF-A0A9J6FSC5-F1
#
_entry.id   AF-A0A9J6FSC5-F1
#
_cell.length_a   1.000
_cell.length_b   1.000
_cell.length_c   1.000
_cell.angle_alpha   90.00
_cell.angle_beta   90.00
_cell.angle_gamma   90.00
#
_symmetry.space_group_name_H-M   'P 1'
#
loop_
_entity.id
_entity.type
_entity.pdbx_description
1 polymer ?
#
loop_
_entity_poly.entity_id
_entity_poly.type
_entity_poly.pdbx_seq_one_letter_code
_entity_poly.pdbx_strand_id
1 'polypeptide(L)'
;MTAANSISEKAARLITDDTSNLAEALMSVVAKFSGGKQINRYQKGSYKHRCQAAGLSFQLGPQWHATTNKAITCNSPGAVYKKYGSKKVAGRRQRFQRKR
;
A
#
# COMPACT_ATOMS: atom_id res chain seq x y z
N MET A 1 -19.88 26.64 -10.06
CA MET A 1 -19.95 25.88 -8.80
C MET A 1 -18.83 26.36 -7.89
N THR A 2 -19.18 26.93 -6.74
CA THR A 2 -18.21 27.40 -5.73
C THR A 2 -17.48 26.20 -5.11
N ALA A 3 -16.18 26.32 -4.86
CA ALA A 3 -15.35 25.23 -4.33
C ALA A 3 -15.95 24.58 -3.06
N ALA A 4 -16.63 25.37 -2.22
CA ALA A 4 -17.32 24.92 -1.02
C ALA A 4 -18.38 23.84 -1.29
N ASN A 5 -19.20 23.98 -2.35
CA ASN A 5 -20.24 23.00 -2.68
C ASN A 5 -19.65 21.67 -3.13
N SER A 6 -18.52 21.71 -3.85
CA SER A 6 -17.83 20.48 -4.29
C SER A 6 -17.19 19.71 -3.12
N ILE A 7 -16.85 20.42 -2.03
CA ILE A 7 -16.29 19.82 -0.81
C ILE A 7 -17.41 19.21 0.02
N SER A 8 -18.54 19.91 0.20
CA SER A 8 -19.68 19.39 0.96
C SER A 8 -20.24 18.11 0.34
N GLU A 9 -20.35 18.04 -1.00
CA GLU A 9 -20.77 16.83 -1.72
C GLU A 9 -19.81 15.64 -1.53
N LYS A 10 -18.52 15.90 -1.34
CA LYS A 10 -17.48 14.87 -1.16
C LYS A 10 -17.13 14.62 0.30
N ALA A 11 -17.74 15.32 1.25
CA ALA A 11 -17.39 15.26 2.66
C ALA A 11 -17.50 13.84 3.24
N ALA A 12 -18.49 13.07 2.80
CA ALA A 12 -18.66 11.67 3.21
C ALA A 12 -17.43 10.79 2.87
N ARG A 13 -16.67 11.13 1.81
CA ARG A 13 -15.46 10.38 1.40
C ARG A 13 -14.34 10.48 2.44
N LEU A 14 -14.28 11.57 3.21
CA LEU A 14 -13.32 11.71 4.31
C LEU A 14 -13.58 10.70 5.42
N ILE A 15 -14.85 10.48 5.77
CA ILE A 15 -15.25 9.51 6.80
C ILE A 15 -14.82 8.10 6.37
N THR A 16 -14.94 7.80 5.08
CA THR A 16 -14.60 6.49 4.52
C THR A 16 -13.13 6.30 4.14
N ASP A 17 -12.25 7.31 4.31
CA ASP A 17 -10.85 7.30 3.85
C ASP A 17 -10.75 6.90 2.37
N ASP A 18 -11.53 7.56 1.51
CA ASP A 18 -11.61 7.27 0.08
C ASP A 18 -10.94 8.35 -0.78
N THR A 19 -10.06 7.91 -1.69
CA THR A 19 -9.37 8.79 -2.64
C THR A 19 -9.57 8.28 -4.06
N SER A 20 -9.95 9.18 -4.95
CA SER A 20 -10.02 8.90 -6.39
C SER A 20 -8.69 9.12 -7.10
N ASN A 21 -7.67 9.64 -6.41
CA ASN A 21 -6.37 9.92 -7.00
C ASN A 21 -5.46 8.68 -6.91
N LEU A 22 -5.42 7.91 -7.99
CA LEU A 22 -4.59 6.71 -8.10
C LEU A 22 -3.10 7.02 -7.94
N ALA A 23 -2.65 8.17 -8.46
CA ALA A 23 -1.25 8.58 -8.39
C ALA A 23 -0.84 8.84 -6.94
N GLU A 24 -1.66 9.55 -6.17
CA GLU A 24 -1.42 9.76 -4.73
C GLU A 24 -1.41 8.44 -3.95
N ALA A 25 -2.35 7.54 -4.26
CA ALA A 25 -2.41 6.23 -3.61
C ALA A 25 -1.14 5.41 -3.86
N LEU A 26 -0.64 5.39 -5.11
CA LEU A 26 0.61 4.72 -5.46
C LEU A 26 1.81 5.40 -4.79
N MET A 27 1.90 6.73 -4.86
CA MET A 27 3.01 7.48 -4.26
C MET A 27 3.06 7.32 -2.74
N SER A 28 1.91 7.17 -2.08
CA SER A 28 1.84 6.81 -0.66
C SER A 28 2.45 5.43 -0.37
N VAL A 29 2.38 4.46 -1.30
CA VAL A 29 3.06 3.17 -1.17
C VAL A 29 4.55 3.32 -1.45
N VAL A 30 4.94 4.03 -2.51
CA VAL A 30 6.35 4.32 -2.85
C VAL A 30 7.06 4.97 -1.67
N ALA A 31 6.44 5.95 -1.01
CA ALA A 31 6.98 6.61 0.17
C ALA A 31 7.26 5.61 1.32
N LYS A 32 6.41 4.61 1.53
CA LYS A 32 6.64 3.57 2.56
C LYS A 32 7.83 2.68 2.20
N PHE A 33 7.96 2.31 0.92
CA PHE A 33 9.09 1.51 0.44
C PHE A 33 10.41 2.29 0.46
N SER A 34 10.39 3.59 0.15
CA SER A 34 11.58 4.46 0.24
C SER A 34 11.99 4.71 1.69
N GLY A 35 11.06 4.68 2.64
CA GLY A 35 11.30 5.00 4.06
C GLY A 35 10.88 6.40 4.45
N GLY A 36 10.15 7.08 3.56
CA GLY A 36 9.71 8.44 3.72
C GLY A 36 10.89 9.36 4.00
N LYS A 37 10.69 10.27 4.96
CA LYS A 37 11.74 11.17 5.45
C LYS A 37 12.59 10.57 6.58
N GLN A 38 12.16 9.45 7.15
CA GLN A 38 12.72 8.91 8.39
C GLN A 38 13.99 8.10 8.15
N ILE A 39 14.10 7.41 7.01
CA ILE A 39 15.21 6.49 6.73
C ILE A 39 15.84 6.86 5.40
N ASN A 40 17.11 7.27 5.43
CA ASN A 40 17.88 7.49 4.22
C ASN A 40 18.28 6.15 3.59
N ARG A 41 17.62 5.79 2.47
CA ARG A 41 17.96 4.61 1.65
C ARG A 41 18.68 4.97 0.35
N TYR A 42 19.18 6.20 0.21
CA TYR A 42 19.88 6.64 -1.00
C TYR A 42 21.09 5.76 -1.31
N GLN A 43 21.85 5.37 -0.29
CA GLN A 43 23.04 4.52 -0.43
C GLN A 43 22.73 3.01 -0.44
N LYS A 44 21.46 2.60 -0.29
CA LYS A 44 21.09 1.18 -0.16
C LYS A 44 20.22 0.73 -1.32
N GLY A 45 20.81 0.05 -2.29
CA GLY A 45 20.11 -0.48 -3.47
C GLY A 45 19.48 0.61 -4.35
N SER A 46 18.75 0.20 -5.39
CA SER A 46 18.17 1.14 -6.36
C SER A 46 16.82 1.69 -5.91
N TYR A 47 16.61 3.00 -6.06
CA TYR A 47 15.28 3.63 -5.95
C TYR A 47 14.28 3.00 -6.92
N LYS A 48 14.72 2.64 -8.13
CA LYS A 48 13.91 1.99 -9.15
C LYS A 48 13.33 0.66 -8.65
N HIS A 49 14.15 -0.16 -8.01
CA HIS A 49 13.73 -1.45 -7.44
C HIS A 49 12.62 -1.26 -6.39
N ARG A 50 12.74 -0.24 -5.52
CA ARG A 50 11.71 0.08 -4.53
C ARG A 50 10.40 0.54 -5.17
N CYS A 51 10.47 1.34 -6.23
CA CYS A 51 9.29 1.76 -6.97
C CYS A 51 8.57 0.57 -7.64
N GLN A 52 9.34 -0.34 -8.22
CA GLN A 52 8.79 -1.58 -8.81
C GLN A 52 8.12 -2.45 -7.74
N ALA A 53 8.77 -2.66 -6.60
CA ALA A 53 8.20 -3.40 -5.47
C ALA A 53 6.93 -2.72 -4.91
N ALA A 54 6.91 -1.40 -4.85
CA ALA A 54 5.73 -0.64 -4.48
C ALA A 54 4.57 -0.83 -5.48
N GLY A 55 4.86 -0.83 -6.78
CA GLY A 55 3.88 -1.12 -7.83
C GLY A 55 3.29 -2.53 -7.71
N LEU A 56 4.14 -3.55 -7.53
CA LEU A 56 3.68 -4.93 -7.28
C LEU A 56 2.81 -5.01 -6.02
N SER A 57 3.22 -4.33 -4.94
CA SER A 57 2.45 -4.27 -3.70
C SER A 57 1.10 -3.58 -3.87
N PHE A 58 1.03 -2.56 -4.72
CA PHE A 58 -0.20 -1.82 -4.99
C PHE A 58 -1.19 -2.68 -5.78
N GLN A 59 -0.70 -3.37 -6.81
CA GLN A 59 -1.51 -4.19 -7.71
C GLN A 59 -1.94 -5.52 -7.08
N LEU A 60 -0.96 -6.29 -6.58
CA LEU A 60 -1.17 -7.67 -6.11
C LEU A 60 -1.53 -7.75 -4.62
N GLY A 61 -1.42 -6.63 -3.90
CA GLY A 61 -1.77 -6.53 -2.49
C GLY A 61 -0.75 -7.18 -1.54
N PRO A 62 -1.04 -7.23 -0.22
CA PRO A 62 -0.03 -7.48 0.81
C PRO A 62 0.67 -8.85 0.79
N GLN A 63 0.14 -9.82 0.05
CA GLN A 63 0.70 -11.17 -0.02
C GLN A 63 1.66 -11.39 -1.20
N TRP A 64 1.77 -10.41 -2.11
CA TRP A 64 2.52 -10.51 -3.36
C TRP A 64 3.93 -11.09 -3.17
N HIS A 65 4.67 -10.57 -2.19
CA HIS A 65 6.06 -10.96 -1.97
C HIS A 65 6.15 -12.37 -1.38
N ALA A 66 5.20 -12.76 -0.53
CA ALA A 66 5.19 -14.09 0.05
C ALA A 66 4.94 -15.16 -1.04
N THR A 67 3.99 -14.87 -1.93
CA THR A 67 3.66 -15.74 -3.06
C THR A 67 4.81 -15.81 -4.06
N THR A 68 5.40 -14.67 -4.42
CA THR A 68 6.52 -14.59 -5.36
C THR A 68 7.76 -15.26 -4.79
N ASN A 69 8.11 -15.02 -3.52
CA ASN A 69 9.26 -15.66 -2.91
C ASN A 69 9.10 -17.18 -2.82
N LYS A 70 7.90 -17.68 -2.49
CA LYS A 70 7.62 -19.12 -2.49
C LYS A 70 7.77 -19.74 -3.88
N ALA A 71 7.33 -19.03 -4.92
CA ALA A 71 7.44 -19.48 -6.31
C ALA A 71 8.90 -19.51 -6.80
N ILE A 72 9.70 -18.49 -6.47
CA ILE A 72 11.10 -18.39 -6.93
C ILE A 72 12.02 -19.33 -6.16
N THR A 73 11.90 -19.36 -4.84
CA THR A 73 12.85 -20.09 -3.96
C THR A 73 12.41 -21.52 -3.66
N CYS A 74 11.22 -21.93 -4.12
CA CYS A 74 10.52 -23.16 -3.73
C CYS A 74 10.31 -23.32 -2.21
N ASN A 75 10.62 -22.29 -1.43
CA ASN A 75 10.62 -22.29 0.02
C ASN A 75 9.64 -21.26 0.55
N SER A 76 8.87 -21.65 1.57
CA SER A 76 7.91 -20.73 2.16
C SER A 76 8.63 -19.64 2.94
N PRO A 77 8.22 -18.36 2.81
CA PRO A 77 8.74 -17.28 3.64
C PRO A 77 8.54 -17.58 5.14
N GLY A 78 9.45 -17.05 5.96
CA GLY A 78 9.40 -17.21 7.41
C GLY A 78 8.07 -16.75 8.05
N ALA A 79 7.75 -17.30 9.22
CA ALA A 79 6.47 -17.10 9.90
C ALA A 79 6.14 -15.61 10.16
N VAL A 80 7.16 -14.81 10.51
CA VAL A 80 7.03 -13.36 10.75
C VAL A 80 6.49 -12.66 9.50
N TYR A 81 7.00 -13.01 8.33
CA TYR A 81 6.62 -12.41 7.06
C TYR A 81 5.16 -12.72 6.72
N LYS A 82 4.76 -13.99 6.86
CA LYS A 82 3.37 -14.43 6.64
C LYS A 82 2.41 -13.73 7.59
N LYS A 83 2.77 -13.61 8.87
CA LYS A 83 1.97 -12.91 9.90
C LYS A 83 1.76 -11.44 9.53
N TYR A 84 2.80 -10.75 9.03
CA TYR A 84 2.68 -9.37 8.56
C TYR A 84 1.69 -9.24 7.41
N GLY A 85 1.82 -10.09 6.38
CA GLY A 85 0.89 -10.13 5.24
C GLY A 85 -0.55 -10.34 5.68
N SER A 86 -0.80 -11.32 6.54
CA SER A 86 -2.14 -11.63 7.06
C SER A 86 -2.74 -10.48 7.85
N LYS A 87 -1.95 -9.80 8.70
CA LYS A 87 -2.38 -8.60 9.43
C LYS A 87 -2.81 -7.48 8.49
N LYS A 88 -2.08 -7.27 7.40
CA LYS A 88 -2.43 -6.25 6.39
C LYS A 88 -3.72 -6.60 5.64
N VAL A 89 -3.92 -7.86 5.28
CA VAL A 89 -5.16 -8.33 4.65
C VAL A 89 -6.36 -8.11 5.57
N ALA A 90 -6.25 -8.52 6.85
CA ALA A 90 -7.31 -8.32 7.84
C ALA A 90 -7.64 -6.83 8.04
N GLY A 91 -6.63 -5.96 8.13
CA GLY A 91 -6.84 -4.52 8.23
C GLY A 91 -7.53 -3.92 7.00
N ARG A 92 -7.21 -4.41 5.80
CA ARG A 92 -7.91 -3.98 4.56
C ARG A 92 -9.37 -4.42 4.55
N ARG A 93 -9.66 -5.64 5.04
CA ARG A 93 -11.04 -6.15 5.20
C ARG A 93 -11.86 -5.31 6.18
N GLN A 94 -11.31 -4.95 7.33
CA GLN A 94 -11.98 -4.07 8.31
C GLN A 94 -12.28 -2.69 7.72
N ARG A 95 -11.33 -2.10 6.97
CA ARG A 95 -11.55 -0.83 6.27
C ARG A 95 -12.66 -0.93 5.24
N PHE A 96 -12.73 -2.03 4.49
CA PHE A 96 -13.80 -2.26 3.53
C PHE A 96 -15.17 -2.37 4.23
N GLN A 97 -15.24 -3.07 5.36
CA GLN A 97 -16.48 -3.17 6.14
C GLN A 97 -16.96 -1.81 6.67
N ARG A 98 -16.06 -0.88 6.98
CA ARG A 98 -16.41 0.51 7.36
C ARG A 98 -16.99 1.35 6.22
N LYS A 99 -16.77 0.95 4.96
CA LYS A 99 -17.30 1.66 3.78
C LYS A 99 -18.74 1.24 3.43
N ARG A 100 -19.25 0.17 4.03
CA ARG A 100 -20.64 -0.30 3.90
C ARG A 100 -21.47 0.23 5.05
#